data_AF-A0A842RJL7-F1
#
_entry.id   AF-A0A842RJL7-F1
#
_cell.length_a   1.000
_cell.length_b   1.000
_cell.length_c   1.000
_cell.angle_alpha   90.00
_cell.angle_beta   90.00
_cell.angle_gamma   90.00
#
_symmetry.space_group_name_H-M   'P 1'
#
loop_
_entity.id
_entity.type
_entity.pdbx_description
1 polymer ?
#
loop_
_entity_poly.entity_id
_entity_poly.type
_entity_poly.pdbx_seq_one_letter_code
_entity_poly.pdbx_strand_id
1 'polypeptide(L)'
;MSTLVKVLTTIASLISLGFGVWHFFVPRLWDWYSYMDPDATELVVAVRAINVFFSLSLALFGVINILFVYVPSVDRFSVIVMLSATSILWLTRAILQIVYPQGSMNPALQYGMLATFIVVTVCYITSLCLVVLQTNGG
;
A
#
# COMPACT_ATOMS: atom_id res chain seq x y z
N MET A 1 -11.73 -17.82 -5.28
CA MET A 1 -10.66 -17.07 -5.98
C MET A 1 -9.65 -18.03 -6.59
N SER A 2 -9.13 -17.72 -7.78
CA SER A 2 -8.10 -18.54 -8.45
C SER A 2 -6.77 -18.50 -7.69
N THR A 3 -5.93 -19.52 -7.88
CA THR A 3 -4.60 -19.59 -7.25
C THR A 3 -3.74 -18.37 -7.59
N LEU A 4 -3.79 -17.89 -8.84
CA LEU A 4 -3.03 -16.73 -9.28
C LEU A 4 -3.46 -15.45 -8.53
N VAL A 5 -4.77 -15.20 -8.38
CA VAL A 5 -5.29 -14.07 -7.59
C VAL A 5 -4.82 -14.16 -6.15
N LYS A 6 -4.87 -15.35 -5.54
CA LYS A 6 -4.40 -15.53 -4.17
C LYS A 6 -2.92 -15.18 -4.03
N VAL A 7 -2.06 -15.68 -4.92
CA VAL A 7 -0.61 -15.44 -4.87
C VAL A 7 -0.29 -13.95 -5.05
N LEU A 8 -0.80 -13.33 -6.12
CA LEU A 8 -0.54 -11.93 -6.43
C LEU A 8 -1.03 -10.99 -5.31
N THR A 9 -2.28 -11.18 -4.85
CA THR A 9 -2.84 -10.40 -3.75
C THR A 9 -2.05 -10.62 -2.46
N THR A 10 -1.60 -11.85 -2.17
CA THR A 10 -0.81 -12.13 -0.95
C THR A 10 0.53 -11.40 -0.98
N ILE A 11 1.27 -11.47 -2.08
CA ILE A 11 2.57 -10.79 -2.22
C ILE A 11 2.40 -9.27 -2.02
N ALA A 12 1.45 -8.67 -2.75
CA ALA A 12 1.15 -7.25 -2.65
C ALA A 12 0.72 -6.85 -1.23
N SER A 13 -0.05 -7.70 -0.56
CA SER A 13 -0.54 -7.47 0.80
C SER A 13 0.53 -7.59 1.87
N LEU A 14 1.46 -8.54 1.74
CA LEU A 14 2.61 -8.66 2.64
C LEU A 14 3.52 -7.44 2.53
N ILE A 15 3.75 -6.94 1.31
CA ILE A 15 4.50 -5.71 1.10
C ILE A 15 3.75 -4.52 1.70
N SER A 16 2.43 -4.40 1.48
CA SER A 16 1.61 -3.36 2.11
C SER A 16 1.71 -3.37 3.62
N LEU A 17 1.64 -4.55 4.23
CA LEU A 17 1.75 -4.75 5.67
C LEU A 17 3.15 -4.35 6.15
N GLY A 18 4.20 -4.77 5.44
CA GLY A 18 5.58 -4.37 5.73
C GLY A 18 5.76 -2.86 5.70
N PHE A 19 5.23 -2.16 4.69
CA PHE A 19 5.25 -0.69 4.64
C PHE A 19 4.41 -0.05 5.75
N GLY A 20 3.25 -0.60 6.08
CA GLY A 20 2.43 -0.13 7.18
C GLY A 20 3.16 -0.21 8.51
N VAL A 21 3.78 -1.37 8.80
CA VAL A 21 4.60 -1.55 10.01
C VAL A 21 5.82 -0.64 10.00
N TRP A 22 6.54 -0.56 8.88
CA TRP A 22 7.74 0.25 8.77
C TRP A 22 7.47 1.73 9.03
N HIS A 23 6.40 2.29 8.45
CA HIS A 23 6.06 3.71 8.57
C HIS A 23 5.83 4.18 10.01
N PHE A 24 5.41 3.32 10.94
CA PHE A 24 5.34 3.69 12.36
C PHE A 24 6.68 4.18 12.93
N PHE A 25 7.80 3.72 12.36
CA PHE A 25 9.15 3.99 12.86
C PHE A 25 9.94 4.96 12.00
N VAL A 26 9.56 5.13 10.72
CA VAL A 26 10.30 5.97 9.75
C VAL A 26 10.56 7.40 10.27
N PRO A 27 9.58 8.14 10.82
CA PRO A 27 9.83 9.52 11.26
C PRO A 27 10.96 9.65 12.29
N ARG A 28 11.15 8.64 13.15
CA ARG A 28 12.21 8.64 14.17
C ARG A 28 13.54 8.16 13.60
N LEU A 29 13.51 7.09 12.82
CA LEU A 29 14.73 6.46 12.27
C LEU A 29 15.41 7.35 11.21
N TRP A 30 14.67 8.24 10.54
CA TRP A 30 15.18 9.20 9.54
C TRP A 30 15.11 10.65 10.02
N ASP A 31 14.90 10.87 11.32
CA ASP A 31 14.86 12.18 11.97
C ASP A 31 14.04 13.25 11.22
N TRP A 32 12.83 12.90 10.77
CA TRP A 32 12.00 13.79 9.94
C TRP A 32 11.72 15.15 10.58
N TYR A 33 11.69 15.20 11.91
CA TYR A 33 11.37 16.42 12.65
C TYR A 33 12.51 17.43 12.64
N SER A 34 13.76 17.02 12.37
CA SER A 34 14.88 17.97 12.23
C SER A 34 14.77 18.85 10.99
N TYR A 35 13.94 18.46 10.02
CA TYR A 35 13.68 19.21 8.79
C TYR A 35 12.46 20.14 8.90
N MET A 36 11.79 20.17 10.06
CA MET A 36 10.63 21.03 10.31
C MET A 36 11.06 22.24 11.15
N ASP A 37 10.36 23.36 10.97
CA ASP A 37 10.53 24.52 11.83
C ASP A 37 10.20 24.13 13.30
N PRO A 38 11.11 24.36 14.26
CA PRO A 38 10.88 24.04 15.67
C PRO A 38 9.64 24.71 16.27
N ASP A 39 9.25 25.88 15.76
CA ASP A 39 8.09 26.64 16.26
C ASP A 39 6.77 26.13 15.63
N ALA A 40 6.84 25.34 14.55
CA ALA A 40 5.69 24.77 13.85
C ALA A 40 5.17 23.47 14.51
N THR A 41 4.81 23.56 15.80
CA THR A 41 4.37 22.41 16.61
C THR A 41 3.14 21.68 16.04
N GLU A 42 2.18 22.41 15.47
CA GLU A 42 0.98 21.82 14.83
C GLU A 42 1.32 21.00 13.58
N LEU A 43 2.36 21.39 12.82
CA LEU A 43 2.82 20.61 11.67
C LEU A 43 3.37 19.26 12.13
N VAL A 44 4.16 19.24 13.21
CA VAL A 44 4.70 18.00 13.80
C VAL A 44 3.58 17.10 14.28
N VAL A 45 2.56 17.65 14.95
CA VAL A 45 1.38 16.90 15.41
C VAL A 45 0.61 16.31 14.23
N ALA A 46 0.34 17.11 13.19
CA ALA A 46 -0.35 16.67 11.99
C ALA A 46 0.39 15.52 11.29
N VAL A 47 1.71 15.66 11.09
CA VAL A 47 2.53 14.61 10.45
C VAL A 47 2.53 13.32 11.29
N ARG A 48 2.61 13.42 12.63
CA ARG A 48 2.51 12.25 13.52
C ARG A 48 1.18 11.53 13.36
N ALA A 49 0.08 12.26 13.42
CA ALA A 49 -1.27 11.69 13.31
C ALA A 49 -1.45 11.01 11.95
N ILE A 50 -1.16 11.73 10.86
CA ILE A 50 -1.21 11.23 9.48
C ILE A 50 -0.38 9.95 9.33
N ASN A 51 0.85 9.95 9.84
CA ASN A 51 1.74 8.79 9.77
C ASN A 51 1.12 7.57 10.48
N VAL A 52 0.58 7.74 11.68
CA VAL A 52 -0.09 6.66 12.42
C VAL A 52 -1.30 6.11 11.65
N PHE A 53 -2.19 6.98 11.17
CA PHE A 53 -3.40 6.57 10.45
C PHE A 53 -3.09 5.87 9.13
N PHE A 54 -2.16 6.39 8.32
CA PHE A 54 -1.79 5.76 7.06
C PHE A 54 -1.01 4.45 7.27
N SER A 55 -0.15 4.39 8.30
CA SER A 55 0.55 3.16 8.69
C SER A 55 -0.43 2.05 9.06
N LEU A 56 -1.38 2.36 9.93
CA LEU A 56 -2.43 1.44 10.34
C LEU A 56 -3.29 1.02 9.15
N SER A 57 -3.71 1.96 8.30
CA SER A 57 -4.53 1.67 7.13
C SER A 57 -3.83 0.74 6.15
N LEU A 58 -2.55 0.96 5.86
CA LEU A 58 -1.76 0.07 4.98
C LEU A 58 -1.66 -1.36 5.55
N ALA A 59 -1.43 -1.47 6.87
CA ALA A 59 -1.38 -2.76 7.55
C ALA A 59 -2.75 -3.47 7.50
N LEU A 60 -3.83 -2.77 7.85
CA LEU A 60 -5.18 -3.31 7.83
C LEU A 60 -5.61 -3.73 6.42
N PHE A 61 -5.37 -2.91 5.40
CA PHE A 61 -5.68 -3.26 4.03
C PHE A 61 -4.89 -4.48 3.53
N GLY A 62 -3.63 -4.63 3.94
CA GLY A 62 -2.86 -5.84 3.68
C GLY A 62 -3.51 -7.08 4.31
N VAL A 63 -3.84 -7.02 5.60
CA VAL A 63 -4.51 -8.14 6.30
C VAL A 63 -5.86 -8.47 5.66
N ILE A 64 -6.71 -7.47 5.42
CA ILE A 64 -8.05 -7.63 4.87
C ILE A 64 -7.98 -8.26 3.47
N ASN A 65 -7.09 -7.80 2.59
CA ASN A 65 -6.93 -8.38 1.26
C ASN A 65 -6.54 -9.86 1.32
N ILE A 66 -5.62 -10.25 2.22
CA ILE A 66 -5.27 -11.66 2.43
C ILE A 66 -6.52 -12.43 2.88
N LEU A 67 -7.21 -11.97 3.93
CA LEU A 67 -8.41 -12.65 4.41
C LEU A 67 -9.46 -12.81 3.30
N PHE A 68 -9.70 -11.77 2.52
CA PHE A 68 -10.74 -11.75 1.48
C PHE A 68 -10.47 -12.73 0.34
N VAL A 69 -9.21 -12.99 -0.03
CA VAL A 69 -8.90 -13.96 -1.09
C VAL A 69 -8.87 -15.42 -0.60
N TYR A 70 -8.72 -15.66 0.70
CA TYR A 70 -8.66 -17.01 1.29
C TYR A 70 -9.97 -17.47 1.95
N VAL A 71 -10.80 -16.57 2.47
CA VAL A 71 -12.07 -16.92 3.12
C VAL A 71 -13.13 -17.25 2.06
N PRO A 72 -13.65 -18.50 2.00
CA PRO A 72 -14.60 -18.91 0.95
C PRO A 72 -15.94 -18.17 0.97
N SER A 73 -16.36 -17.66 2.13
CA SER A 73 -17.65 -16.97 2.30
C SER A 73 -17.64 -15.51 1.85
N VAL A 74 -16.49 -14.93 1.50
CA VAL A 74 -16.40 -13.56 1.00
C VAL A 74 -16.87 -13.54 -0.45
N ASP A 75 -17.87 -12.70 -0.73
CA ASP A 75 -18.44 -12.57 -2.06
C ASP A 75 -17.49 -11.83 -3.01
N ARG A 76 -17.69 -12.08 -4.30
CA ARG A 76 -16.84 -11.53 -5.35
C ARG A 76 -16.85 -10.00 -5.39
N PHE A 77 -17.99 -9.37 -5.12
CA PHE A 77 -18.10 -7.91 -5.16
C PHE A 77 -17.24 -7.28 -4.05
N SER A 78 -17.28 -7.82 -2.84
CA SER A 78 -16.41 -7.38 -1.74
C SER A 78 -14.92 -7.48 -2.09
N VAL A 79 -14.49 -8.56 -2.75
CA VAL A 79 -13.10 -8.69 -3.24
C VAL A 79 -12.76 -7.64 -4.29
N ILE A 80 -13.67 -7.37 -5.24
CA ILE A 80 -13.47 -6.32 -6.26
C ILE A 80 -13.33 -4.94 -5.61
N VAL A 81 -14.20 -4.60 -4.66
CA VAL A 81 -14.17 -3.30 -3.98
C VAL A 81 -12.83 -3.12 -3.24
N MET A 82 -12.40 -4.13 -2.48
CA MET A 82 -11.14 -4.06 -1.73
C MET A 82 -9.91 -3.98 -2.64
N LEU A 83 -9.86 -4.79 -3.70
CA LEU A 83 -8.78 -4.74 -4.67
C LEU A 83 -8.78 -3.41 -5.44
N SER A 84 -9.94 -2.84 -5.74
CA SER A 84 -10.05 -1.53 -6.40
C SER A 84 -9.51 -0.41 -5.51
N ALA A 85 -9.95 -0.35 -4.25
CA ALA A 85 -9.48 0.66 -3.30
C ALA A 85 -7.95 0.59 -3.12
N THR A 86 -7.40 -0.61 -2.93
CA THR A 86 -5.96 -0.79 -2.77
C THR A 86 -5.16 -0.57 -4.05
N SER A 87 -5.70 -0.93 -5.22
CA SER A 87 -5.09 -0.60 -6.51
C SER A 87 -4.97 0.91 -6.71
N ILE A 88 -6.03 1.67 -6.41
CA ILE A 88 -6.03 3.13 -6.51
C ILE A 88 -4.98 3.73 -5.58
N LEU A 89 -4.96 3.31 -4.31
CA LEU A 89 -3.99 3.81 -3.33
C LEU A 89 -2.54 3.59 -3.77
N TRP A 90 -2.21 2.39 -4.24
CA TRP A 90 -0.86 2.06 -4.70
C TRP A 90 -0.48 2.73 -6.02
N LEU A 91 -1.43 2.85 -6.95
CA LEU A 91 -1.22 3.60 -8.19
C LEU A 91 -0.96 5.07 -7.91
N THR A 92 -1.77 5.71 -7.06
CA THR A 92 -1.54 7.09 -6.62
C THR A 92 -0.15 7.23 -5.99
N ARG A 93 0.25 6.27 -5.16
CA ARG A 93 1.58 6.28 -4.53
C ARG A 93 2.73 6.13 -5.54
N ALA A 94 2.58 5.27 -6.55
CA ALA A 94 3.56 5.13 -7.63
C ALA A 94 3.66 6.43 -8.45
N ILE A 95 2.53 7.05 -8.79
CA ILE A 95 2.50 8.34 -9.52
C ILE A 95 3.17 9.43 -8.68
N LEU A 96 2.84 9.55 -7.40
CA LEU A 96 3.44 10.54 -6.52
C LEU A 96 4.95 10.32 -6.38
N GLN A 97 5.44 9.09 -6.35
CA GLN A 97 6.88 8.80 -6.32
C GLN A 97 7.60 9.20 -7.62
N ILE A 98 6.90 9.24 -8.75
CA ILE A 98 7.45 9.72 -10.03
C ILE A 98 7.49 11.25 -10.05
N VAL A 99 6.41 11.91 -9.63
CA VAL A 99 6.29 13.38 -9.66
C VAL A 99 7.10 14.05 -8.54
N TYR A 100 7.06 13.47 -7.34
CA TYR A 100 7.70 13.96 -6.11
C TYR A 100 8.53 12.84 -5.47
N PRO A 101 9.71 12.53 -6.01
CA PRO A 101 10.49 11.38 -5.57
C PRO A 101 10.91 11.48 -4.11
N GLN A 102 10.42 10.54 -3.30
CA GLN A 102 10.83 10.38 -1.91
C GLN A 102 12.17 9.64 -1.84
N GLY A 103 12.96 9.92 -0.80
CA GLY A 103 14.24 9.26 -0.56
C GLY A 103 15.36 9.70 -1.51
N SER A 104 15.22 10.86 -2.16
CA SER A 104 16.17 11.38 -3.15
C SER A 104 17.60 11.60 -2.65
N MET A 105 17.80 11.67 -1.33
CA MET A 105 19.13 11.68 -0.71
C MET A 105 19.91 10.37 -0.94
N ASN A 106 19.22 9.26 -1.22
CA ASN A 106 19.83 7.96 -1.49
C ASN A 106 19.18 7.33 -2.74
N PRO A 107 19.88 7.29 -3.90
CA PRO A 107 19.35 6.73 -5.14
C PRO A 107 18.82 5.30 -5.01
N ALA A 108 19.50 4.45 -4.23
CA ALA A 108 19.06 3.08 -4.02
C ALA A 108 17.70 3.03 -3.30
N LEU A 109 17.48 3.94 -2.33
CA LEU A 109 16.19 4.07 -1.64
C LEU A 109 15.11 4.61 -2.59
N GLN A 110 15.40 5.68 -3.33
CA GLN A 110 14.45 6.31 -4.24
C GLN A 110 13.94 5.32 -5.30
N TYR A 111 14.86 4.65 -6.01
CA TYR A 111 14.51 3.71 -7.06
C TYR A 111 13.98 2.39 -6.50
N GLY A 112 14.47 1.94 -5.34
CA GLY A 112 13.94 0.78 -4.64
C GLY A 112 12.47 0.97 -4.22
N MET A 113 12.13 2.14 -3.68
CA MET A 113 10.74 2.49 -3.38
C MET A 113 9.88 2.53 -4.64
N LEU A 114 10.32 3.22 -5.70
CA LEU A 114 9.57 3.29 -6.96
C LEU A 114 9.32 1.90 -7.55
N ALA A 115 10.36 1.07 -7.65
CA ALA A 115 10.23 -0.30 -8.16
C ALA A 115 9.23 -1.11 -7.32
N THR A 116 9.30 -1.00 -5.99
CA THR A 116 8.37 -1.69 -5.10
C THR A 116 6.94 -1.20 -5.29
N PHE A 117 6.73 0.10 -5.44
CA PHE A 117 5.40 0.69 -5.62
C PHE A 117 4.78 0.24 -6.95
N ILE A 118 5.59 0.13 -8.01
CA ILE A 118 5.17 -0.40 -9.32
C ILE A 118 4.79 -1.89 -9.18
N VAL A 119 5.63 -2.71 -8.55
CA VAL A 119 5.36 -4.15 -8.38
C VAL A 119 4.05 -4.39 -7.62
N VAL A 120 3.84 -3.67 -6.51
CA VAL A 120 2.62 -3.79 -5.71
C VAL A 120 1.39 -3.33 -6.50
N THR A 121 1.49 -2.20 -7.20
CA THR A 121 0.43 -1.69 -8.09
C THR A 121 0.04 -2.72 -9.14
N VAL A 122 1.03 -3.27 -9.85
CA VAL A 122 0.79 -4.28 -10.90
C VAL A 122 0.14 -5.52 -10.30
N CYS A 123 0.61 -6.01 -9.15
CA CYS A 123 0.04 -7.20 -8.51
C CYS A 123 -1.44 -6.99 -8.11
N TYR A 124 -1.80 -5.84 -7.52
CA TYR A 124 -3.20 -5.54 -7.18
C TYR A 124 -4.06 -5.33 -8.43
N ILE A 125 -3.60 -4.57 -9.43
CA ILE A 125 -4.36 -4.33 -10.66
C ILE A 125 -4.57 -5.63 -11.43
N THR A 126 -3.54 -6.46 -11.60
CA THR A 126 -3.68 -7.76 -12.26
C THR A 126 -4.66 -8.65 -11.50
N SER A 127 -4.59 -8.70 -10.17
CA SER A 127 -5.55 -9.45 -9.36
C SER A 127 -6.97 -8.93 -9.56
N LEU A 128 -7.16 -7.61 -9.56
CA LEU A 128 -8.45 -6.97 -9.80
C LEU A 128 -9.01 -7.34 -11.19
N CYS A 129 -8.20 -7.18 -12.24
CA CYS A 129 -8.59 -7.52 -13.60
C CYS A 129 -9.00 -9.00 -13.71
N LEU A 130 -8.25 -9.91 -13.10
CA LEU A 130 -8.58 -11.34 -13.11
C LEU A 130 -9.92 -11.61 -12.41
N VAL A 131 -10.18 -10.98 -11.25
CA VAL A 131 -11.45 -11.16 -10.53
C VAL A 131 -12.62 -10.50 -11.28
N VAL A 132 -12.42 -9.38 -11.97
CA VAL A 132 -13.46 -8.71 -12.78
C VAL A 132 -13.76 -9.49 -14.07
N LEU A 133 -12.74 -10.04 -14.72
CA LEU A 133 -12.89 -10.76 -15.99
C LEU A 133 -13.33 -12.21 -15.83
N GLN A 134 -13.30 -12.76 -14.61
CA GLN A 134 -13.93 -14.05 -14.34
C GLN A 134 -15.43 -13.97 -14.68
N THR A 135 -15.83 -14.49 -15.83
CA THR A 135 -17.26 -14.68 -16.10
C THR A 135 -17.79 -15.70 -15.10
N ASN A 136 -18.99 -15.46 -14.57
CA ASN A 136 -19.69 -16.46 -13.76
C ASN A 136 -19.84 -17.69 -14.65
N GLY A 137 -18.98 -18.69 -14.48
CA GLY A 137 -19.16 -19.97 -15.12
C GLY A 137 -20.34 -20.67 -14.46
N GLY A 138 -21.51 -20.60 -15.12
CA GLY A 138 -22.67 -21.48 -14.97
C GLY A 138 -23.19 -21.69 -13.56
#